data_AF-A0A2V9WBD2-F1
#
_entry.id   AF-A0A2V9WBD2-F1
#
_cell.length_a   1.000
_cell.length_b   1.000
_cell.length_c   1.000
_cell.angle_alpha   90.00
_cell.angle_beta   90.00
_cell.angle_gamma   90.00
#
_symmetry.space_group_name_H-M   'P 1'
#
loop_
_entity.id
_entity.type
_entity.pdbx_description
1 polymer ?
#
loop_
_entity_poly.entity_id
_entity_poly.type
_entity_poly.pdbx_seq_one_letter_code
_entity_poly.pdbx_strand_id
1 'polypeptide(L)'
;MLHSTRWNDFSPHSCFALRLDRSRPQAYPPQDAVFKFKSAQRKRFGMAPLAALWLPIVLSAVIVFVASSIMHMLLPCHKGDYRGLPDEDKVLPVLRAAGLKRGLYIFPFTTHKDMKSPATIEKYNQGPVGMMTIFPSGPPAMPKFLGLWFGYCLLIGFFVAYLAAHTVAAGANYRVVFRVVGTAAFLAYGLGTISNAIWKGQTWSFTSKEVIDGLVYALLTAGTFGWLWPR
;
A
#
# COMPACT_ATOMS: atom_id res chain seq x y z
N MET A 1 -34.48 -13.72 -36.00
CA MET A 1 -34.51 -12.41 -35.30
C MET A 1 -33.14 -11.77 -35.46
N LEU A 2 -32.93 -11.09 -36.58
CA LEU A 2 -31.71 -10.34 -36.89
C LEU A 2 -32.21 -9.05 -37.58
N HIS A 3 -32.26 -7.95 -36.84
CA HIS A 3 -32.57 -6.64 -37.42
C HIS A 3 -31.27 -5.89 -37.63
N SER A 4 -30.89 -5.76 -38.89
CA SER A 4 -29.97 -4.72 -39.36
C SER A 4 -30.73 -3.39 -39.36
N THR A 5 -30.24 -2.38 -38.64
CA THR A 5 -30.68 -1.01 -38.83
C THR A 5 -29.70 -0.28 -39.73
N ARG A 6 -30.23 0.06 -40.90
CA ARG A 6 -29.58 0.81 -41.98
C ARG A 6 -29.55 2.29 -41.59
N TRP A 7 -28.39 2.89 -41.77
CA TRP A 7 -28.19 4.34 -41.78
C TRP A 7 -28.93 4.93 -42.98
N ASN A 8 -29.86 5.86 -42.74
CA ASN A 8 -30.23 6.97 -43.63
C ASN A 8 -31.46 7.68 -43.04
N ASP A 9 -31.24 8.87 -42.48
CA ASP A 9 -32.18 10.00 -42.53
C ASP A 9 -31.50 11.23 -41.91
N PHE A 10 -30.86 12.05 -42.75
CA PHE A 10 -30.45 13.42 -42.43
C PHE A 10 -31.27 14.37 -43.31
N SER A 11 -32.24 15.04 -42.72
CA SER A 11 -32.97 16.15 -43.34
C SER A 11 -32.26 17.49 -43.03
N PRO A 12 -31.94 18.33 -44.03
CA PRO A 12 -31.07 19.50 -43.82
C PRO A 12 -31.88 20.80 -43.71
N HIS A 13 -32.72 20.98 -42.70
CA HIS A 13 -33.37 22.29 -42.48
C HIS A 13 -33.52 22.62 -41.00
N SER A 14 -32.49 23.25 -40.42
CA SER A 14 -32.59 24.19 -39.29
C SER A 14 -31.25 24.91 -39.10
N CYS A 15 -31.00 25.89 -39.97
CA CYS A 15 -29.88 26.81 -39.83
C CYS A 15 -30.25 27.87 -38.78
N PHE A 16 -29.89 27.65 -37.51
CA PHE A 16 -29.99 28.68 -36.47
C PHE A 16 -28.81 29.64 -36.64
N ALA A 17 -29.01 30.73 -37.38
CA ALA A 17 -28.03 31.78 -37.55
C ALA A 17 -27.90 32.59 -36.25
N LEU A 18 -26.91 32.26 -35.42
CA LEU A 18 -26.41 33.14 -34.37
C LEU A 18 -25.81 34.40 -35.02
N ARG A 19 -26.58 35.48 -35.06
CA ARG A 19 -26.11 36.81 -35.46
C ARG A 19 -25.08 37.27 -34.42
N LEU A 20 -23.80 37.16 -34.75
CA LEU A 20 -22.71 37.74 -33.98
C LEU A 20 -22.85 39.28 -34.02
N ASP A 21 -23.30 39.83 -32.90
CA ASP A 21 -23.27 41.27 -32.64
C ASP A 21 -21.81 41.73 -32.52
N ARG A 22 -21.25 42.24 -33.62
CA ARG A 22 -19.88 42.80 -33.72
C ARG A 22 -19.75 44.20 -33.12
N SER A 23 -20.77 44.76 -32.47
CA SER A 23 -20.77 46.16 -32.01
C SER A 23 -20.33 46.35 -30.56
N ARG A 24 -20.06 45.29 -29.79
CA ARG A 24 -19.49 45.43 -28.44
C ARG A 24 -17.95 45.48 -28.48
N PRO A 25 -17.31 46.56 -27.98
CA PRO A 25 -15.88 46.56 -27.73
C PRO A 25 -15.57 45.44 -26.73
N GLN A 26 -14.71 44.49 -27.13
CA GLN A 26 -14.16 43.51 -26.21
C GLN A 26 -13.17 44.24 -25.30
N ALA A 27 -13.63 44.67 -24.13
CA ALA A 27 -12.76 45.28 -23.12
C ALA A 27 -11.72 44.23 -22.69
N TYR A 28 -10.49 44.36 -23.18
CA TYR A 28 -9.36 43.64 -22.61
C TYR A 28 -9.19 44.14 -21.17
N PRO A 29 -9.08 43.24 -20.18
CA PRO A 29 -8.78 43.67 -18.82
C PRO A 29 -7.48 44.49 -18.85
N PRO A 30 -7.42 45.62 -18.12
CA PRO A 30 -6.26 46.48 -18.18
C PRO A 30 -5.03 45.70 -17.67
N GLN A 31 -3.86 45.98 -18.24
CA GLN A 31 -2.67 45.14 -18.07
C GLN A 31 -2.25 45.03 -16.60
N ASP A 32 -2.56 46.03 -15.79
CA ASP A 32 -2.43 46.08 -14.33
C ASP A 32 -3.32 45.04 -13.62
N ALA A 33 -4.52 44.77 -14.12
CA ALA A 33 -5.39 43.71 -13.63
C ALA A 33 -4.82 42.33 -13.99
N VAL A 34 -4.27 42.16 -15.19
CA VAL A 34 -3.58 40.92 -15.61
C VAL A 34 -2.30 40.70 -14.79
N PHE A 35 -1.53 41.75 -14.52
CA PHE A 35 -0.34 41.71 -13.66
C PHE A 35 -0.68 41.43 -12.20
N LYS A 36 -1.73 42.07 -11.65
CA LYS A 36 -2.25 41.74 -10.31
C LYS A 36 -2.71 40.29 -10.25
N PHE A 37 -3.41 39.79 -11.26
CA PHE A 37 -3.84 38.39 -11.33
C PHE A 37 -2.66 37.41 -11.37
N LYS A 38 -1.62 37.71 -12.16
CA LYS A 38 -0.37 36.93 -12.21
C LYS A 38 0.43 37.01 -10.91
N SER A 39 0.42 38.16 -10.22
CA SER A 39 1.11 38.36 -8.94
C SER A 39 0.38 37.71 -7.75
N ALA A 40 -0.96 37.72 -7.76
CA ALA A 40 -1.79 37.04 -6.77
C ALA A 40 -1.74 35.51 -6.91
N GLN A 41 -1.54 35.01 -8.13
CA GLN A 41 -1.23 33.60 -8.44
C GLN A 41 0.18 33.18 -8.01
N ARG A 42 1.06 34.13 -7.65
CA ARG A 42 2.42 33.86 -7.17
C ARG A 42 2.52 33.91 -5.64
N LYS A 43 1.44 33.60 -4.91
CA LYS A 43 1.65 32.88 -3.65
C LYS A 43 2.29 31.55 -4.04
N ARG A 44 3.62 31.45 -3.91
CA ARG A 44 4.30 30.15 -3.92
C ARG A 44 3.60 29.36 -2.82
N PHE A 45 2.67 28.48 -3.18
CA PHE A 45 2.29 27.36 -2.35
C PHE A 45 3.56 26.53 -2.23
N GLY A 46 4.45 26.95 -1.33
CA GLY A 46 5.72 26.30 -1.12
C GLY A 46 5.42 24.85 -0.78
N MET A 47 6.10 23.93 -1.44
CA MET A 47 6.12 22.55 -0.97
C MET A 47 6.64 22.55 0.46
N ALA A 48 6.01 21.77 1.34
CA ALA A 48 6.49 21.64 2.70
C ALA A 48 7.93 21.06 2.66
N PRO A 49 8.93 21.71 3.28
CA PRO A 49 10.25 21.12 3.35
C PRO A 49 10.15 19.81 4.14
N LEU A 50 10.78 18.73 3.66
CA LEU A 50 10.68 17.41 4.29
C LEU A 50 11.08 17.45 5.78
N ALA A 51 12.06 18.29 6.12
CA ALA A 51 12.47 18.52 7.50
C ALA A 51 11.33 19.00 8.40
N ALA A 52 10.35 19.76 7.88
CA ALA A 52 9.18 20.19 8.64
C ALA A 52 8.19 19.04 8.95
N LEU A 53 8.32 17.89 8.29
CA LEU A 53 7.46 16.72 8.50
C LEU A 53 8.04 15.71 9.52
N TRP A 54 9.13 16.05 10.23
CA TRP A 54 9.72 15.15 11.22
C TRP A 54 8.72 14.72 12.31
N LEU A 55 7.89 15.66 12.79
CA LEU A 55 6.92 15.40 13.84
C LEU A 55 5.80 14.44 13.38
N PRO A 56 5.11 14.68 12.24
CA PRO A 56 4.12 13.71 11.76
C PRO A 56 4.71 12.34 11.46
N ILE A 57 5.97 12.23 10.99
CA ILE A 57 6.65 10.94 10.79
C ILE A 57 6.79 10.17 12.10
N VAL A 58 7.39 10.79 13.12
CA VAL A 58 7.66 10.12 14.39
C VAL A 58 6.36 9.80 15.12
N LEU A 59 5.43 10.76 15.17
CA LEU A 59 4.16 10.58 15.86
C LEU A 59 3.29 9.51 15.18
N SER A 60 3.25 9.46 13.85
CA SER A 60 2.51 8.39 13.16
C SER A 60 3.11 7.02 13.44
N ALA A 61 4.44 6.90 13.50
CA ALA A 61 5.11 5.65 13.84
C ALA A 61 4.74 5.19 15.27
N VAL A 62 4.68 6.09 16.24
CA VAL A 62 4.23 5.78 17.60
C VAL A 62 2.77 5.33 17.61
N ILE A 63 1.89 6.07 16.94
CA ILE A 63 0.45 5.74 16.87
C ILE A 63 0.23 4.37 16.22
N VAL A 64 0.88 4.09 15.10
CA VAL A 64 0.81 2.79 14.41
C VAL A 64 1.40 1.67 15.27
N PHE A 65 2.51 1.92 15.96
CA PHE A 65 3.13 0.93 16.85
C PHE A 65 2.18 0.52 17.99
N VAL A 66 1.52 1.51 18.61
CA VAL A 66 0.52 1.25 19.67
C VAL A 66 -0.71 0.54 19.12
N ALA A 67 -1.25 1.00 17.98
CA ALA A 67 -2.41 0.37 17.34
C ALA A 67 -2.12 -1.08 16.96
N SER A 68 -0.95 -1.34 16.37
CA SER A 68 -0.48 -2.68 16.04
C SER A 68 -0.36 -3.57 17.27
N SER A 69 0.20 -3.06 18.36
CA SER A 69 0.29 -3.79 19.62
C SER A 69 -1.10 -4.18 20.15
N ILE A 70 -2.07 -3.27 20.10
CA ILE A 70 -3.46 -3.56 20.50
C ILE A 70 -4.07 -4.65 19.61
N MET A 71 -3.90 -4.56 18.31
CA MET A 71 -4.51 -5.50 17.36
C MET A 71 -3.94 -6.90 17.45
N HIS A 72 -2.62 -7.04 17.61
CA HIS A 72 -2.00 -8.37 17.68
C HIS A 72 -1.98 -8.97 19.09
N MET A 73 -2.03 -8.15 20.15
CA MET A 73 -1.96 -8.64 21.53
C MET A 73 -3.32 -8.71 22.23
N LEU A 74 -4.22 -7.76 21.98
CA LEU A 74 -5.49 -7.65 22.71
C LEU A 74 -6.68 -8.18 21.90
N LEU A 75 -6.70 -7.96 20.58
CA LEU A 75 -7.82 -8.41 19.75
C LEU A 75 -7.69 -9.90 19.40
N PRO A 76 -8.80 -10.66 19.41
CA PRO A 76 -8.79 -12.06 19.04
C PRO A 76 -8.66 -12.31 17.52
N CYS A 77 -8.56 -11.25 16.71
CA CYS A 77 -8.59 -11.32 15.25
C CYS A 77 -7.51 -12.24 14.66
N HIS A 78 -6.35 -12.33 15.30
CA HIS A 78 -5.23 -13.19 14.87
C HIS A 78 -5.16 -14.54 15.59
N LYS A 79 -6.13 -14.85 16.47
CA LYS A 79 -6.18 -16.16 17.13
C LYS A 79 -6.44 -17.24 16.07
N GLY A 80 -5.49 -18.15 15.91
CA GLY A 80 -5.57 -19.26 14.95
C GLY A 80 -4.91 -19.00 13.59
N ASP A 81 -4.22 -17.87 13.43
CA ASP A 81 -3.41 -17.61 12.23
C ASP A 81 -2.24 -18.59 12.09
N TYR A 82 -1.76 -19.08 13.22
CA TYR A 82 -0.74 -20.12 13.32
C TYR A 82 -1.35 -21.44 13.77
N ARG A 83 -0.83 -22.54 13.23
CA ARG A 83 -1.17 -23.91 13.63
C ARG A 83 0.08 -24.62 14.13
N GLY A 84 -0.09 -25.41 15.18
CA GLY A 84 0.96 -26.33 15.62
C GLY A 84 1.22 -27.40 14.56
N LEU A 85 2.45 -27.88 14.51
CA LEU A 85 2.83 -28.95 13.60
C LEU A 85 2.20 -30.28 14.06
N PRO A 86 1.48 -31.02 13.20
CA PRO A 86 0.98 -32.35 13.58
C PRO A 86 2.14 -33.27 13.96
N ASP A 87 1.99 -34.04 15.04
CA ASP A 87 3.01 -34.94 15.59
C ASP A 87 4.38 -34.27 15.81
N GLU A 88 4.40 -33.03 16.31
CA GLU A 88 5.60 -32.19 16.49
C GLU A 88 6.77 -32.93 17.16
N ASP A 89 6.50 -33.71 18.22
CA ASP A 89 7.50 -34.48 18.95
C ASP A 89 8.25 -35.51 18.07
N LYS A 90 7.61 -36.00 17.01
CA LYS A 90 8.22 -36.91 16.03
C LYS A 90 8.88 -36.15 14.89
N VAL A 91 8.31 -35.02 14.46
CA VAL A 91 8.80 -34.27 13.30
C VAL A 91 10.05 -33.42 13.63
N LEU A 92 10.08 -32.75 14.78
CA LEU A 92 11.21 -31.88 15.14
C LEU A 92 12.56 -32.61 15.24
N PRO A 93 12.67 -33.84 15.81
CA PRO A 93 13.92 -34.60 15.77
C PRO A 93 14.41 -34.88 14.35
N VAL A 94 13.50 -35.20 13.42
CA VAL A 94 13.84 -35.48 12.02
C VAL A 94 14.38 -34.22 11.33
N LEU A 95 13.71 -33.08 11.51
CA LEU A 95 14.17 -31.79 10.97
C LEU A 95 15.53 -31.38 11.54
N ARG A 96 15.77 -31.63 12.83
CA ARG A 96 17.08 -31.39 13.47
C ARG A 96 18.17 -32.31 12.92
N ALA A 97 17.88 -33.61 12.77
CA ALA A 97 18.83 -34.58 12.23
C ALA A 97 19.17 -34.29 10.76
N ALA A 98 18.21 -33.78 9.99
CA ALA A 98 18.44 -33.30 8.62
C ALA A 98 19.30 -32.02 8.54
N GLY A 99 19.63 -31.39 9.67
CA GLY A 99 20.56 -30.26 9.74
C GLY A 99 20.02 -28.97 9.11
N LEU A 100 18.70 -28.76 9.14
CA LEU A 100 18.10 -27.53 8.60
C LEU A 100 18.67 -26.29 9.29
N LYS A 101 19.09 -25.31 8.49
CA LYS A 101 19.60 -24.01 8.93
C LYS A 101 18.59 -22.92 8.62
N ARG A 102 18.81 -21.71 9.14
CA ARG A 102 18.00 -20.54 8.78
C ARG A 102 17.93 -20.41 7.25
N GLY A 103 16.71 -20.36 6.70
CA GLY A 103 16.52 -20.31 5.26
C GLY A 103 15.06 -20.34 4.82
N LEU A 104 14.87 -20.13 3.51
CA LEU A 104 13.60 -20.31 2.81
C LEU A 104 13.71 -21.59 1.98
N TYR A 105 12.85 -22.56 2.30
CA TYR A 105 12.82 -23.87 1.67
C TYR A 105 11.53 -24.00 0.88
N ILE A 106 11.63 -24.59 -0.31
CA ILE A 106 10.49 -25.03 -1.12
C ILE A 106 10.59 -26.55 -1.22
N PHE A 107 9.47 -27.25 -1.06
CA PHE A 107 9.42 -28.70 -1.18
C PHE A 107 8.19 -29.15 -1.97
N PRO A 108 8.32 -30.15 -2.87
CA PRO A 108 9.58 -30.69 -3.37
C PRO A 108 10.44 -29.61 -4.06
N PHE A 109 11.76 -29.66 -3.87
CA PHE A 109 12.67 -28.73 -4.52
C PHE A 109 13.01 -29.23 -5.94
N THR A 110 12.97 -28.33 -6.92
CA THR A 110 13.34 -28.62 -8.31
C THR A 110 14.00 -27.41 -8.97
N THR A 111 14.78 -27.65 -10.02
CA THR A 111 15.33 -26.58 -10.85
C THR A 111 14.37 -26.21 -11.98
N HIS A 112 14.53 -25.03 -12.57
CA HIS A 112 13.72 -24.62 -13.72
C HIS A 112 13.82 -25.59 -14.91
N LYS A 113 14.95 -26.30 -15.05
CA LYS A 113 15.16 -27.29 -16.12
C LYS A 113 14.29 -28.53 -15.93
N ASP A 114 14.12 -28.96 -14.68
CA ASP A 114 13.49 -30.25 -14.35
C ASP A 114 12.03 -30.10 -13.91
N MET A 115 11.52 -28.87 -13.85
CA MET A 115 10.19 -28.52 -13.33
C MET A 115 9.05 -29.21 -14.08
N LYS A 116 9.21 -29.47 -15.39
CA LYS A 116 8.21 -30.15 -16.23
C LYS A 116 8.47 -31.64 -16.40
N SER A 117 9.52 -32.18 -15.76
CA SER A 117 9.82 -33.60 -15.89
C SER A 117 8.74 -34.45 -15.20
N PRO A 118 8.38 -35.62 -15.75
CA PRO A 118 7.39 -36.51 -15.12
C PRO A 118 7.76 -36.88 -13.68
N ALA A 119 9.05 -37.08 -13.40
CA ALA A 119 9.55 -37.40 -12.06
C ALA A 119 9.34 -36.25 -11.06
N THR A 120 9.52 -35.00 -11.48
CA THR A 120 9.22 -33.84 -10.62
C THR A 120 7.72 -33.73 -10.38
N ILE A 121 6.91 -33.83 -11.44
CA ILE A 121 5.44 -33.76 -11.34
C ILE A 121 4.90 -34.82 -10.38
N GLU A 122 5.42 -36.05 -10.46
CA GLU A 122 5.02 -37.14 -9.57
C GLU A 122 5.34 -36.83 -8.09
N LYS A 123 6.51 -36.24 -7.79
CA LYS A 123 6.83 -35.80 -6.42
C LYS A 123 5.84 -34.74 -5.91
N TYR A 124 5.42 -33.81 -6.78
CA TYR A 124 4.41 -32.81 -6.42
C TYR A 124 3.03 -33.45 -6.17
N ASN A 125 2.63 -34.45 -6.96
CA ASN A 125 1.38 -35.18 -6.78
C ASN A 125 1.34 -35.99 -5.48
N GLN A 126 2.49 -36.58 -5.09
CA GLN A 126 2.62 -37.32 -3.83
C GLN A 126 2.55 -36.39 -2.61
N GLY A 127 3.08 -35.17 -2.73
CA GLY A 127 3.12 -34.18 -1.66
C GLY A 127 3.97 -34.61 -0.45
N PRO A 128 3.94 -33.82 0.64
CA PRO A 128 3.33 -32.48 0.72
C PRO A 128 4.04 -31.46 -0.17
N VAL A 129 3.33 -30.41 -0.57
CA VAL A 129 3.86 -29.29 -1.37
C VAL A 129 3.78 -28.02 -0.55
N GLY A 130 4.87 -27.27 -0.46
CA GLY A 130 4.85 -26.01 0.26
C GLY A 130 6.17 -25.26 0.33
N MET A 131 6.14 -24.20 1.12
CA MET A 131 7.30 -23.42 1.50
C MET A 131 7.44 -23.43 3.01
N MET A 132 8.68 -23.41 3.51
CA MET A 132 8.99 -23.38 4.93
C MET A 132 10.09 -22.36 5.20
N THR A 133 9.85 -21.51 6.21
CA THR A 133 10.85 -20.57 6.72
C THR A 133 11.42 -21.12 8.01
N ILE A 134 12.74 -21.33 8.07
CA ILE A 134 13.43 -21.73 9.30
C ILE A 134 14.11 -20.52 9.92
N PHE A 135 13.85 -20.31 11.22
CA PHE A 135 14.50 -19.28 12.03
C PHE A 135 15.76 -19.83 12.71
N PRO A 136 16.69 -18.96 13.17
CA PRO A 136 17.78 -19.38 14.04
C PRO A 136 17.26 -20.12 15.27
N SER A 137 17.99 -21.13 15.73
CA SER A 137 17.69 -21.84 16.97
C SER A 137 17.79 -20.91 18.18
N GLY A 138 16.90 -21.11 19.14
CA GLY A 138 16.83 -20.34 20.38
C GLY A 138 15.45 -19.74 20.64
N PRO A 139 15.24 -19.14 21.82
CA PRO A 139 13.97 -18.49 22.15
C PRO A 139 13.72 -17.26 21.24
N PRO A 140 12.44 -16.93 20.95
CA PRO A 140 12.10 -15.73 20.18
C PRO A 140 12.65 -14.45 20.82
N ALA A 141 13.41 -13.67 20.05
CA ALA A 141 13.94 -12.38 20.48
C ALA A 141 12.91 -11.25 20.26
N MET A 142 11.84 -11.23 21.05
CA MET A 142 10.72 -10.28 20.88
C MET A 142 11.14 -8.79 20.81
N PRO A 143 12.03 -8.27 21.68
CA PRO A 143 12.44 -6.86 21.61
C PRO A 143 13.07 -6.47 20.27
N LYS A 144 13.80 -7.41 19.64
CA LYS A 144 14.41 -7.17 18.32
C LYS A 144 13.35 -6.97 17.24
N PHE A 145 12.31 -7.80 17.23
CA PHE A 145 11.22 -7.67 16.26
C PHE A 145 10.43 -6.38 16.46
N LEU A 146 10.18 -5.97 17.70
CA LEU A 146 9.51 -4.70 18.01
C LEU A 146 10.34 -3.49 17.56
N GLY A 147 11.65 -3.51 17.78
CA GLY A 147 12.55 -2.45 17.30
C GLY A 147 12.59 -2.37 15.77
N LEU A 148 12.65 -3.51 15.08
CA LEU A 148 12.59 -3.57 13.62
C LEU A 148 11.24 -3.08 13.08
N TRP A 149 10.13 -3.43 13.74
CA TRP A 149 8.79 -2.97 13.38
C TRP A 149 8.66 -1.44 13.53
N PHE A 150 9.10 -0.88 14.64
CA PHE A 150 9.11 0.57 14.83
C PHE A 150 9.97 1.28 13.78
N GLY A 151 11.16 0.74 13.50
CA GLY A 151 12.03 1.24 12.42
C GLY A 151 11.37 1.16 11.04
N TYR A 152 10.62 0.09 10.76
CA TYR A 152 9.83 -0.06 9.54
C TYR A 152 8.72 1.00 9.45
N CYS A 153 8.02 1.31 10.55
CA CYS A 153 7.04 2.39 10.57
C CYS A 153 7.67 3.76 10.28
N LEU A 154 8.86 4.04 10.83
CA LEU A 154 9.61 5.26 10.52
C LEU A 154 10.04 5.31 9.05
N LEU A 155 10.50 4.19 8.49
CA LEU A 155 10.92 4.09 7.10
C LEU A 155 9.74 4.40 6.15
N ILE A 156 8.58 3.81 6.40
CA ILE A 156 7.37 4.12 5.63
C ILE A 156 6.99 5.58 5.80
N GLY A 157 6.93 6.08 7.05
CA GLY A 157 6.62 7.47 7.34
C GLY A 157 7.52 8.45 6.58
N PHE A 158 8.82 8.16 6.50
CA PHE A 158 9.79 8.95 5.73
C PHE A 158 9.45 8.99 4.24
N PHE A 159 9.22 7.84 3.59
CA PHE A 159 8.91 7.80 2.15
C PHE A 159 7.54 8.42 1.84
N VAL A 160 6.56 8.23 2.72
CA VAL A 160 5.25 8.86 2.62
C VAL A 160 5.37 10.38 2.75
N ALA A 161 6.16 10.86 3.72
CA ALA A 161 6.45 12.29 3.87
C ALA A 161 7.19 12.86 2.66
N TYR A 162 8.18 12.13 2.13
CA TYR A 162 8.88 12.49 0.90
C TYR A 162 7.90 12.65 -0.26
N LEU A 163 7.04 11.67 -0.50
CA LEU A 163 6.04 11.74 -1.56
C LEU A 163 5.07 12.92 -1.34
N ALA A 164 4.55 13.07 -0.13
CA ALA A 164 3.59 14.12 0.21
C ALA A 164 4.20 15.52 0.07
N ALA A 165 5.45 15.72 0.54
CA ALA A 165 6.19 16.96 0.35
C ALA A 165 6.34 17.35 -1.12
N HIS A 166 6.38 16.34 -2.03
CA HIS A 166 6.53 16.58 -3.46
C HIS A 166 5.23 16.68 -4.26
N THR A 167 4.10 16.40 -3.64
CA THR A 167 2.81 16.27 -4.34
C THR A 167 1.69 17.09 -3.70
N VAL A 168 1.89 17.57 -2.47
CA VAL A 168 0.91 18.32 -1.70
C VAL A 168 1.49 19.66 -1.27
N ALA A 169 0.79 20.74 -1.61
CA ALA A 169 1.14 22.11 -1.23
C ALA A 169 1.10 22.31 0.31
N ALA A 170 1.97 23.16 0.85
CA ALA A 170 1.73 23.73 2.18
C ALA A 170 0.39 24.48 2.20
N GLY A 171 -0.32 24.41 3.33
CA GLY A 171 -1.67 24.95 3.48
C GLY A 171 -2.77 24.12 2.82
N ALA A 172 -2.45 22.96 2.22
CA ALA A 172 -3.46 22.04 1.70
C ALA A 172 -4.41 21.58 2.82
N ASN A 173 -5.69 21.42 2.47
CA ASN A 173 -6.66 20.97 3.45
C ASN A 173 -6.43 19.50 3.85
N TYR A 174 -6.94 19.14 5.04
CA TYR A 174 -6.82 17.81 5.62
C TYR A 174 -7.15 16.68 4.63
N ARG A 175 -8.23 16.82 3.83
CA ARG A 175 -8.71 15.76 2.94
C ARG A 175 -7.73 15.46 1.80
N VAL A 176 -7.04 16.48 1.28
CA VAL A 176 -6.02 16.29 0.23
C VAL A 176 -4.82 15.53 0.80
N VAL A 177 -4.32 15.95 1.96
CA VAL A 177 -3.20 15.28 2.65
C VAL A 177 -3.59 13.84 2.99
N PHE A 178 -4.77 13.64 3.58
CA PHE A 178 -5.26 12.33 4.00
C PHE A 178 -5.34 11.35 2.83
N ARG A 179 -5.82 11.78 1.66
CA ARG A 179 -5.88 10.93 0.46
C ARG A 179 -4.50 10.50 -0.01
N VAL A 180 -3.58 11.45 -0.18
CA VAL A 180 -2.23 11.15 -0.70
C VAL A 180 -1.44 10.28 0.29
N VAL A 181 -1.38 10.70 1.55
CA VAL A 181 -0.66 9.99 2.62
C VAL A 181 -1.29 8.64 2.87
N GLY A 182 -2.62 8.56 2.98
CA GLY A 182 -3.35 7.32 3.24
C GLY A 182 -3.19 6.30 2.12
N THR A 183 -3.30 6.72 0.86
CA THR A 183 -3.05 5.82 -0.27
C THR A 183 -1.61 5.32 -0.25
N ALA A 184 -0.62 6.19 -0.11
CA ALA A 184 0.78 5.80 -0.09
C ALA A 184 1.12 4.85 1.07
N ALA A 185 0.62 5.15 2.27
CA ALA A 185 0.81 4.29 3.44
C ALA A 185 0.10 2.94 3.28
N PHE A 186 -1.10 2.90 2.67
CA PHE A 186 -1.85 1.65 2.48
C PHE A 186 -1.16 0.71 1.48
N LEU A 187 -0.54 1.26 0.43
CA LEU A 187 0.28 0.47 -0.49
C LEU A 187 1.44 -0.22 0.26
N ALA A 188 2.04 0.44 1.25
CA ALA A 188 3.18 -0.06 1.99
C ALA A 188 2.81 -1.02 3.15
N TYR A 189 1.81 -0.65 3.96
CA TYR A 189 1.40 -1.46 5.12
C TYR A 189 0.46 -2.61 4.75
N GLY A 190 -0.43 -2.42 3.78
CA GLY A 190 -1.51 -3.38 3.49
C GLY A 190 -1.24 -4.23 2.27
N LEU A 191 -1.25 -3.63 1.07
CA LEU A 191 -1.32 -4.40 -0.18
C LEU A 191 -0.08 -5.27 -0.47
N GLY A 192 1.07 -4.97 0.14
CA GLY A 192 2.28 -5.78 -0.01
C GLY A 192 2.11 -7.24 0.42
N THR A 193 1.20 -7.53 1.35
CA THR A 193 0.97 -8.90 1.88
C THR A 193 0.25 -9.80 0.88
N ILE A 194 -0.51 -9.23 -0.06
CA ILE A 194 -1.23 -9.97 -1.11
C ILE A 194 -0.26 -10.78 -1.98
N SER A 195 0.94 -10.24 -2.21
CA SER A 195 2.00 -10.97 -2.94
C SER A 195 2.35 -12.29 -2.27
N ASN A 196 2.32 -12.36 -0.93
CA ASN A 196 2.59 -13.61 -0.20
C ASN A 196 1.46 -14.64 -0.36
N ALA A 197 0.20 -14.21 -0.47
CA ALA A 197 -0.91 -15.12 -0.75
C ALA A 197 -0.78 -15.74 -2.15
N ILE A 198 -0.39 -14.93 -3.13
CA ILE A 198 -0.21 -15.36 -4.52
C ILE A 198 0.98 -16.31 -4.67
N TRP A 199 2.15 -15.91 -4.13
CA TRP A 199 3.42 -16.57 -4.44
C TRP A 199 3.96 -17.49 -3.35
N LYS A 200 3.55 -17.30 -2.09
CA LYS A 200 4.10 -18.05 -0.93
C LYS A 200 3.07 -18.93 -0.24
N GLY A 201 1.85 -19.03 -0.77
CA GLY A 201 0.80 -19.89 -0.23
C GLY A 201 0.29 -19.49 1.15
N GLN A 202 0.47 -18.23 1.57
CA GLN A 202 -0.21 -17.73 2.77
C GLN A 202 -1.72 -17.80 2.57
N THR A 203 -2.46 -18.18 3.61
CA THR A 203 -3.92 -18.32 3.46
C THR A 203 -4.57 -16.97 3.20
N TRP A 204 -5.63 -16.96 2.39
CA TRP A 204 -6.41 -15.75 2.13
C TRP A 204 -7.05 -15.17 3.39
N SER A 205 -7.42 -16.02 4.36
CA SER A 205 -7.91 -15.55 5.66
C SER A 205 -6.86 -14.73 6.41
N PHE A 206 -5.64 -15.25 6.57
CA PHE A 206 -4.53 -14.52 7.20
C PHE A 206 -4.23 -13.22 6.45
N THR A 207 -4.07 -13.32 5.13
CA THR A 207 -3.73 -12.18 4.27
C THR A 207 -4.77 -11.06 4.36
N SER A 208 -6.06 -11.41 4.40
CA SER A 208 -7.13 -10.41 4.47
C SER A 208 -7.11 -9.63 5.79
N LYS A 209 -6.77 -10.29 6.90
CA LYS A 209 -6.60 -9.63 8.21
C LYS A 209 -5.42 -8.65 8.16
N GLU A 210 -4.27 -9.08 7.66
CA GLU A 210 -3.09 -8.21 7.52
C GLU A 210 -3.36 -7.00 6.59
N VAL A 211 -4.17 -7.17 5.54
CA VAL A 211 -4.60 -6.04 4.69
C VAL A 211 -5.49 -5.05 5.47
N ILE A 212 -6.40 -5.56 6.31
CA ILE A 212 -7.24 -4.72 7.17
C ILE A 212 -6.37 -3.99 8.19
N ASP A 213 -5.39 -4.66 8.77
CA ASP A 213 -4.45 -4.05 9.72
C ASP A 213 -3.66 -2.93 9.05
N GLY A 214 -3.12 -3.20 7.87
CA GLY A 214 -2.42 -2.21 7.07
C GLY A 214 -3.30 -1.03 6.65
N LEU A 215 -4.60 -1.24 6.43
CA LEU A 215 -5.56 -0.17 6.19
C LEU A 215 -5.71 0.71 7.43
N VAL A 216 -5.87 0.12 8.61
CA VAL A 216 -5.94 0.87 9.88
C VAL A 216 -4.68 1.70 10.08
N TYR A 217 -3.50 1.11 9.88
CA TYR A 217 -2.22 1.82 10.02
C TYR A 217 -2.09 2.98 9.03
N ALA A 218 -2.55 2.80 7.79
CA ALA A 218 -2.55 3.82 6.78
C ALA A 218 -3.49 4.99 7.11
N LEU A 219 -4.70 4.70 7.62
CA LEU A 219 -5.65 5.74 8.05
C LEU A 219 -5.13 6.54 9.25
N LEU A 220 -4.47 5.88 10.21
CA LEU A 220 -3.84 6.53 11.36
C LEU A 220 -2.68 7.44 10.92
N THR A 221 -1.86 6.96 9.99
CA THR A 221 -0.77 7.75 9.40
C THR A 221 -1.34 8.98 8.65
N ALA A 222 -2.35 8.77 7.81
CA ALA A 222 -3.04 9.82 7.07
C ALA A 222 -3.66 10.88 7.98
N GLY A 223 -4.32 10.45 9.06
CA GLY A 223 -4.90 11.35 10.05
C GLY A 223 -3.85 12.19 10.76
N THR A 224 -2.73 11.57 11.14
CA THR A 224 -1.61 12.26 11.80
C THR A 224 -0.98 13.33 10.90
N PHE A 225 -0.69 12.97 9.64
CA PHE A 225 -0.14 13.93 8.68
C PHE A 225 -1.13 15.03 8.32
N GLY A 226 -2.40 14.69 8.11
CA GLY A 226 -3.44 15.68 7.82
C GLY A 226 -3.64 16.67 8.99
N TRP A 227 -3.50 16.19 10.23
CA TRP A 227 -3.58 17.01 11.44
C TRP A 227 -2.39 17.97 11.56
N LEU A 228 -1.18 17.47 11.34
CA LEU A 228 0.08 18.21 11.54
C LEU A 228 0.64 18.80 10.24
N TRP A 229 -0.18 18.91 9.20
CA TRP A 229 0.27 19.43 7.91
C TRP A 229 0.69 20.90 8.02
N PRO A 230 1.84 21.30 7.44
CA PRO A 230 2.28 22.70 7.44
C PRO A 230 1.23 23.63 6.83
N ARG A 231 0.95 24.74 7.51
CA ARG A 231 -0.05 25.74 7.11
C ARG A 231 0.56 26.96 6.46
#